data_AF-A0AAC8QG16-F1
#
_entry.id   AF-A0AAC8QG16-F1
#
_cell.length_a   1.000
_cell.length_b   1.000
_cell.length_c   1.000
_cell.angle_alpha   90.00
_cell.angle_beta   90.00
_cell.angle_gamma   90.00
#
_symmetry.space_group_name_H-M   'P 1'
#
loop_
_entity.id
_entity.type
_entity.pdbx_description
1 polymer ?
#
loop_
_entity_poly.entity_id
_entity_poly.type
_entity_poly.pdbx_seq_one_letter_code
_entity_poly.pdbx_strand_id
1 'polypeptide(L)'
;MNVRVVEGVTEGESVSGSRLLRATAEDNSGAVARVEFFVSGSPACVDAVARNSGSTFSCTWDSSTTSPGTHQLTVKAQDAAGNNTVSAPISFTVLPPNRAPTLGPVATTHTSLNEGSSASLSVTATDPDGDTLTYSWTQSPFSPLGTFAEGSSSTASWTAPFVSRDTTFVLKVAVSDGKGGSTQGTVSVTVVNVPALNQAPIVDAAIGVDTQGLVAGKSLPLYISARDLDGDPLTYSWTTEPSGAGSFTRPNQASAEWRSGELDRPASYTLKVTVSDGARSETRSVNVEVGVPLYARDIEPIWSAQCSNCHNEYGAEGLNLQEGKSHASLMASGVGQCAAGPRVTPGRPDESLLVSRISGDSCGRRMPLGNPDYFDLHPGELTQIRSWILAGALDN
;
A
#
# COMPACT_ATOMS: atom_id res chain seq x y z
N MET A 1 16.59 -61.42 -31.26
CA MET A 1 16.49 -60.06 -30.70
C MET A 1 15.93 -59.08 -31.73
N ASN A 2 15.01 -58.20 -31.35
CA ASN A 2 14.42 -57.14 -32.18
C ASN A 2 14.43 -55.80 -31.41
N VAL A 3 14.59 -54.66 -32.08
CA VAL A 3 14.49 -53.33 -31.47
C VAL A 3 13.85 -52.33 -32.42
N ARG A 4 12.94 -51.50 -31.91
CA ARG A 4 12.26 -50.45 -32.69
C ARG A 4 12.12 -49.17 -31.88
N VAL A 5 12.31 -48.03 -32.53
CA VAL A 5 11.95 -46.72 -31.97
C VAL A 5 10.42 -46.61 -31.92
N VAL A 6 9.87 -46.08 -30.84
CA VAL A 6 8.42 -45.94 -30.63
C VAL A 6 8.00 -44.50 -30.32
N GLU A 7 8.94 -43.63 -29.91
CA GLU A 7 8.66 -42.22 -29.61
C GLU A 7 9.96 -41.39 -29.72
N GLY A 8 9.82 -40.09 -30.02
CA GLY A 8 10.89 -39.10 -29.86
C GLY A 8 11.29 -38.34 -31.13
N VAL A 9 11.31 -39.02 -32.27
CA VAL A 9 11.42 -38.42 -33.61
C VAL A 9 10.65 -39.27 -34.62
N THR A 10 10.13 -38.63 -35.67
CA THR A 10 9.42 -39.27 -36.79
C THR A 10 10.12 -39.01 -38.13
N GLU A 11 9.85 -39.85 -39.14
CA GLU A 11 10.49 -39.73 -40.45
C GLU A 11 10.20 -38.37 -41.09
N GLY A 12 11.26 -37.62 -41.41
CA GLY A 12 11.19 -36.28 -42.00
C GLY A 12 10.90 -35.15 -41.00
N GLU A 13 10.79 -35.44 -39.70
CA GLU A 13 10.54 -34.41 -38.67
C GLU A 13 11.72 -33.44 -38.52
N SER A 14 11.42 -32.18 -38.21
CA SER A 14 12.41 -31.19 -37.80
C SER A 14 12.35 -30.99 -36.28
N VAL A 15 13.50 -31.08 -35.61
CA VAL A 15 13.59 -31.02 -34.14
C VAL A 15 14.56 -29.94 -33.67
N SER A 16 14.24 -29.34 -32.52
CA SER A 16 15.11 -28.41 -31.79
C SER A 16 14.89 -28.55 -30.28
N GLY A 17 15.96 -28.36 -29.50
CA GLY A 17 15.95 -28.46 -28.05
C GLY A 17 15.88 -29.91 -27.54
N SER A 18 15.36 -30.07 -26.32
CA SER A 18 15.31 -31.37 -25.66
C SER A 18 14.19 -32.27 -26.20
N ARG A 19 14.48 -33.57 -26.36
CA ARG A 19 13.56 -34.60 -26.85
C ARG A 19 13.66 -35.87 -26.00
N LEU A 20 12.52 -36.42 -25.62
CA LEU A 20 12.44 -37.74 -24.99
C LEU A 20 12.38 -38.81 -26.07
N LEU A 21 13.40 -39.67 -26.13
CA LEU A 21 13.47 -40.80 -27.05
C LEU A 21 12.99 -42.06 -26.37
N ARG A 22 12.21 -42.89 -27.08
CA ARG A 22 11.77 -44.21 -26.59
C ARG A 22 11.90 -45.29 -27.64
N ALA A 23 12.27 -46.48 -27.18
CA ALA A 23 12.36 -47.68 -28.00
C ALA A 23 11.82 -48.89 -27.24
N THR A 24 11.36 -49.90 -27.97
CA THR A 24 11.02 -51.22 -27.42
C THR A 24 12.01 -52.26 -27.96
N ALA A 25 12.41 -53.18 -27.09
CA ALA A 25 13.38 -54.22 -27.42
C ALA A 25 12.89 -55.59 -26.93
N GLU A 26 13.06 -56.60 -27.77
CA GLU A 26 12.67 -57.99 -27.51
C GLU A 26 13.88 -58.89 -27.67
N ASP A 27 14.05 -59.83 -26.74
CA ASP A 27 15.04 -60.88 -26.81
C ASP A 27 14.39 -62.26 -26.60
N ASN A 28 14.89 -63.27 -27.32
CA ASN A 28 14.37 -64.64 -27.28
C ASN A 28 14.98 -65.49 -26.15
N SER A 29 16.03 -65.00 -25.49
CA SER A 29 16.69 -65.64 -24.36
C SER A 29 16.34 -65.01 -23.01
N GLY A 30 15.68 -63.84 -22.99
CA GLY A 30 15.15 -63.23 -21.76
C GLY A 30 15.24 -61.71 -21.74
N ALA A 31 16.04 -61.16 -20.81
CA ALA A 31 16.11 -59.72 -20.57
C ALA A 31 17.04 -59.00 -21.55
N VAL A 32 16.68 -57.75 -21.89
CA VAL A 32 17.54 -56.81 -22.61
C VAL A 32 18.32 -56.00 -21.59
N ALA A 33 19.66 -56.01 -21.67
CA ALA A 33 20.54 -55.43 -20.67
C ALA A 33 20.63 -53.90 -20.78
N ARG A 34 20.65 -53.36 -22.01
CA ARG A 34 20.59 -51.91 -22.26
C ARG A 34 20.11 -51.59 -23.67
N VAL A 35 19.68 -50.34 -23.84
CA VAL A 35 19.32 -49.76 -25.14
C VAL A 35 20.01 -48.41 -25.30
N GLU A 36 20.74 -48.24 -26.39
CA GLU A 36 21.54 -47.04 -26.70
C GLU A 36 21.04 -46.40 -27.99
N PHE A 37 20.82 -45.08 -27.96
CA PHE A 37 20.31 -44.29 -29.07
C PHE A 37 21.47 -43.56 -29.73
N PHE A 38 21.51 -43.59 -31.06
CA PHE A 38 22.57 -43.00 -31.87
C PHE A 38 21.99 -42.04 -32.89
N VAL A 39 22.58 -40.85 -33.00
CA VAL A 39 22.27 -39.85 -34.02
C VAL A 39 23.42 -39.82 -35.02
N SER A 40 23.16 -40.27 -36.24
CA SER A 40 24.15 -40.44 -37.32
C SER A 40 25.42 -41.19 -36.89
N GLY A 41 25.26 -42.20 -36.04
CA GLY A 41 26.35 -43.04 -35.52
C GLY A 41 27.06 -42.49 -34.27
N SER A 42 26.78 -41.25 -33.87
CA SER A 42 27.26 -40.70 -32.59
C SER A 42 26.31 -41.08 -31.45
N PRO A 43 26.80 -41.54 -30.28
CA PRO A 43 25.95 -41.80 -29.13
C PRO A 43 25.19 -40.54 -28.71
N ALA A 44 23.86 -40.61 -28.68
CA ALA A 44 23.00 -39.50 -28.28
C ALA A 44 22.62 -39.62 -26.80
N CYS A 45 22.12 -40.78 -26.38
CA CYS A 45 21.85 -41.11 -25.00
C CYS A 45 21.66 -42.63 -24.81
N VAL A 46 21.68 -43.09 -23.56
CA VAL A 46 21.58 -44.52 -23.23
C VAL A 46 20.62 -44.77 -22.06
N ASP A 47 19.84 -45.84 -22.15
CA ASP A 47 19.12 -46.44 -21.04
C ASP A 47 19.82 -47.77 -20.68
N ALA A 48 20.66 -47.71 -19.64
CA ALA A 48 21.53 -48.81 -19.20
C ALA A 48 20.87 -49.78 -18.20
N VAL A 49 19.55 -49.65 -17.98
CA VAL A 49 18.83 -50.47 -17.00
C VAL A 49 18.28 -51.73 -17.67
N ALA A 50 18.67 -52.89 -17.17
CA ALA A 50 18.18 -54.18 -17.67
C ALA A 50 16.67 -54.35 -17.42
N ARG A 51 15.94 -54.80 -18.44
CA ARG A 51 14.48 -55.02 -18.35
C ARG A 51 14.07 -56.28 -19.12
N ASN A 52 12.89 -56.82 -18.80
CA ASN A 52 12.33 -57.98 -19.49
C ASN A 52 12.09 -57.72 -20.99
N SER A 53 12.15 -58.77 -21.80
CA SER A 53 11.77 -58.75 -23.22
C SER A 53 10.44 -58.02 -23.44
N GLY A 54 10.38 -57.13 -24.43
CA GLY A 54 9.19 -56.34 -24.77
C GLY A 54 9.02 -55.03 -23.98
N SER A 55 9.94 -54.71 -23.06
CA SER A 55 9.90 -53.47 -22.29
C SER A 55 10.26 -52.23 -23.12
N THR A 56 9.78 -51.06 -22.67
CA THR A 56 10.17 -49.76 -23.22
C THR A 56 11.39 -49.20 -22.49
N PHE A 57 12.31 -48.64 -23.27
CA PHE A 57 13.54 -47.98 -22.84
C PHE A 57 13.47 -46.52 -23.25
N SER A 58 14.00 -45.62 -22.44
CA SER A 58 13.88 -44.18 -22.69
C SER A 58 15.08 -43.38 -22.22
N CYS A 59 15.42 -42.34 -22.97
CA CYS A 59 16.40 -41.34 -22.54
C CYS A 59 16.08 -39.97 -23.14
N THR A 60 16.65 -38.92 -22.55
CA THR A 60 16.51 -37.56 -23.06
C THR A 60 17.74 -37.19 -23.87
N TRP A 61 17.52 -36.65 -25.06
CA TRP A 61 18.54 -36.13 -25.95
C TRP A 61 18.33 -34.62 -26.15
N ASP A 62 19.41 -33.85 -26.14
CA ASP A 62 19.39 -32.41 -26.43
C ASP A 62 19.95 -32.16 -27.83
N SER A 63 19.09 -31.77 -28.77
CA SER A 63 19.48 -31.56 -30.16
C SER A 63 20.45 -30.40 -30.35
N SER A 64 20.58 -29.48 -29.38
CA SER A 64 21.55 -28.38 -29.46
C SER A 64 23.02 -28.86 -29.44
N THR A 65 23.25 -30.09 -28.99
CA THR A 65 24.56 -30.75 -29.01
C THR A 65 24.90 -31.39 -30.36
N THR A 66 23.94 -31.39 -31.31
CA THR A 66 24.09 -31.96 -32.65
C THR A 66 24.15 -30.83 -33.66
N SER A 67 25.03 -30.94 -34.66
CA SER A 67 25.11 -29.96 -35.75
C SER A 67 23.77 -29.85 -36.48
N PRO A 68 23.36 -28.66 -36.95
CA PRO A 68 22.16 -28.55 -37.79
C PRO A 68 22.31 -29.34 -39.10
N GLY A 69 21.21 -29.92 -39.57
CA GLY A 69 21.17 -30.70 -40.81
C GLY A 69 20.40 -32.01 -40.71
N THR A 70 20.45 -32.82 -41.76
CA THR A 70 19.77 -34.13 -41.79
C THR A 70 20.58 -35.18 -41.05
N HIS A 71 19.92 -35.88 -40.15
CA HIS A 71 20.47 -36.94 -39.33
C HIS A 71 19.59 -38.20 -39.38
N GLN A 72 20.14 -39.32 -38.89
CA GLN A 72 19.40 -40.56 -38.74
C GLN A 72 19.44 -41.03 -37.29
N LEU A 73 18.28 -41.33 -36.72
CA LEU A 73 18.19 -41.99 -35.43
C LEU A 73 18.23 -43.50 -35.65
N THR A 74 19.17 -44.16 -34.99
CA THR A 74 19.17 -45.63 -34.84
C THR A 74 19.22 -45.98 -33.37
N VAL A 75 18.67 -47.13 -33.01
CA VAL A 75 18.75 -47.64 -31.65
C VAL A 75 19.35 -49.02 -31.64
N LYS A 76 20.25 -49.28 -30.70
CA LYS A 76 20.93 -50.57 -30.51
C LYS A 76 20.52 -51.17 -29.18
N ALA A 77 19.99 -52.39 -29.21
CA ALA A 77 19.72 -53.17 -28.00
C ALA A 77 20.84 -54.20 -27.80
N GLN A 78 21.28 -54.39 -26.54
CA GLN A 78 22.24 -55.42 -26.15
C GLN A 78 21.64 -56.32 -25.06
N ASP A 79 21.80 -57.64 -25.17
CA ASP A 79 21.46 -58.61 -24.12
C ASP A 79 22.61 -58.82 -23.10
N ALA A 80 22.41 -59.64 -22.07
CA ALA A 80 23.44 -59.92 -21.06
C ALA A 80 24.62 -60.77 -21.60
N ALA A 81 24.43 -61.48 -22.71
CA ALA A 81 25.46 -62.27 -23.38
C ALA A 81 26.30 -61.45 -24.37
N GLY A 82 25.95 -60.18 -24.58
CA GLY A 82 26.63 -59.26 -25.48
C GLY A 82 26.12 -59.28 -26.92
N ASN A 83 25.07 -60.06 -27.23
CA ASN A 83 24.43 -60.04 -28.55
C ASN A 83 23.73 -58.71 -28.77
N ASN A 84 23.77 -58.21 -30.01
CA ASN A 84 23.19 -56.91 -30.34
C ASN A 84 22.31 -56.97 -31.58
N THR A 85 21.30 -56.11 -31.62
CA THR A 85 20.52 -55.78 -32.82
C THR A 85 20.37 -54.27 -32.93
N VAL A 86 20.19 -53.77 -34.15
CA VAL A 86 20.04 -52.34 -34.46
C VAL A 86 18.76 -52.15 -35.24
N SER A 87 18.01 -51.08 -34.93
CA SER A 87 16.78 -50.75 -35.65
C SER A 87 17.06 -50.27 -37.08
N ALA A 88 16.01 -50.21 -37.90
CA ALA A 88 16.03 -49.35 -39.08
C ALA A 88 16.30 -47.88 -38.69
N PRO A 89 16.98 -47.09 -39.54
CA PRO A 89 17.17 -45.67 -39.31
C PRO A 89 15.86 -44.90 -39.51
N ILE A 90 15.67 -43.83 -38.72
CA ILE A 90 14.63 -42.82 -38.93
C ILE A 90 15.32 -41.51 -39.30
N SER A 91 15.05 -40.99 -40.49
CA SER A 91 15.64 -39.72 -40.93
C SER A 91 14.89 -38.55 -40.31
N PHE A 92 15.61 -37.55 -39.80
CA PHE A 92 15.04 -36.33 -39.25
C PHE A 92 16.02 -35.16 -39.48
N THR A 93 15.60 -33.93 -39.20
CA THR A 93 16.43 -32.73 -39.37
C THR A 93 16.62 -32.02 -38.03
N VAL A 94 17.87 -31.73 -37.65
CA VAL A 94 18.19 -30.86 -36.51
C VAL A 94 18.18 -29.42 -37.00
N LEU A 95 17.35 -28.57 -36.38
CA LEU A 95 17.29 -27.14 -36.66
C LEU A 95 18.41 -26.38 -35.91
N PRO A 96 18.87 -25.23 -36.43
CA PRO A 96 19.73 -24.31 -35.70
C PRO A 96 19.12 -23.87 -34.35
N PRO A 97 19.94 -23.49 -33.34
CA PRO A 97 19.44 -22.87 -32.12
C PRO A 97 18.73 -21.55 -32.41
N ASN A 98 17.62 -21.30 -31.71
CA ASN A 98 16.87 -20.05 -31.81
C ASN A 98 17.72 -18.85 -31.34
N ARG A 99 17.72 -17.75 -32.09
CA ARG A 99 18.43 -16.52 -31.77
C ARG A 99 17.42 -15.44 -31.40
N ALA A 100 17.68 -14.76 -30.30
CA ALA A 100 16.80 -13.68 -29.85
C ALA A 100 16.73 -12.52 -30.86
N PRO A 101 15.60 -11.79 -30.90
CA PRO A 101 15.45 -10.64 -31.78
C PRO A 101 16.38 -9.50 -31.39
N THR A 102 16.77 -8.70 -32.39
CA THR A 102 17.54 -7.46 -32.22
C THR A 102 16.63 -6.25 -32.29
N LEU A 103 16.88 -5.25 -31.43
CA LEU A 103 16.06 -4.04 -31.31
C LEU A 103 16.86 -2.79 -31.73
N GLY A 104 16.24 -1.91 -32.52
CA GLY A 104 16.72 -0.56 -32.77
C GLY A 104 16.37 0.40 -31.63
N PRO A 105 16.78 1.69 -31.72
CA PRO A 105 16.38 2.71 -30.76
C PRO A 105 14.85 2.88 -30.71
N VAL A 106 14.32 3.07 -29.51
CA VAL A 106 12.91 3.42 -29.34
C VAL A 106 12.74 4.91 -29.61
N ALA A 107 11.85 5.25 -30.54
CA ALA A 107 11.56 6.62 -30.93
C ALA A 107 10.21 7.09 -30.37
N THR A 108 10.11 8.40 -30.14
CA THR A 108 8.89 9.11 -29.75
C THR A 108 8.77 10.39 -30.57
N THR A 109 7.54 10.81 -30.91
CA THR A 109 7.31 12.12 -31.53
C THR A 109 7.52 13.28 -30.58
N HIS A 110 7.45 13.04 -29.26
CA HIS A 110 7.57 14.06 -28.23
C HIS A 110 8.38 13.54 -27.05
N THR A 111 9.37 14.32 -26.61
CA THR A 111 10.08 14.08 -25.33
C THR A 111 9.49 14.90 -24.19
N SER A 112 8.63 15.88 -24.50
CA SER A 112 7.83 16.64 -23.56
C SER A 112 6.47 16.98 -24.17
N LEU A 113 5.39 16.85 -23.41
CA LEU A 113 4.02 17.14 -23.83
C LEU A 113 3.15 17.50 -22.62
N ASN A 114 2.01 18.15 -22.86
CA ASN A 114 1.03 18.43 -21.82
C ASN A 114 0.25 17.16 -21.48
N GLU A 115 -0.18 17.02 -20.23
CA GLU A 115 -1.14 15.99 -19.82
C GLU A 115 -2.37 15.90 -20.74
N GLY A 116 -2.91 14.69 -20.89
CA GLY A 116 -4.00 14.39 -21.83
C GLY A 116 -3.59 14.41 -23.32
N SER A 117 -2.41 14.92 -23.67
CA SER A 117 -1.88 14.84 -25.05
C SER A 117 -1.28 13.47 -25.34
N SER A 118 -1.10 13.14 -26.63
CA SER A 118 -0.57 11.84 -27.05
C SER A 118 0.77 11.95 -27.76
N ALA A 119 1.65 10.97 -27.52
CA ALA A 119 2.88 10.76 -28.27
C ALA A 119 2.80 9.47 -29.07
N SER A 120 3.31 9.49 -30.29
CA SER A 120 3.48 8.28 -31.10
C SER A 120 4.84 7.67 -30.80
N LEU A 121 4.83 6.37 -30.53
CA LEU A 121 5.99 5.55 -30.21
C LEU A 121 6.26 4.59 -31.36
N SER A 122 7.52 4.35 -31.65
CA SER A 122 7.91 3.36 -32.65
C SER A 122 9.23 2.70 -32.31
N VAL A 123 9.38 1.45 -32.75
CA VAL A 123 10.61 0.69 -32.65
C VAL A 123 10.78 -0.19 -33.88
N THR A 124 12.03 -0.38 -34.32
CA THR A 124 12.37 -1.39 -35.31
C THR A 124 12.93 -2.62 -34.60
N ALA A 125 12.46 -3.80 -34.98
CA ALA A 125 12.97 -5.07 -34.48
C ALA A 125 13.13 -6.03 -35.66
N THR A 126 14.15 -6.87 -35.60
CA THR A 126 14.39 -7.93 -36.59
C THR A 126 14.75 -9.21 -35.88
N ASP A 127 14.27 -10.32 -36.43
CA ASP A 127 14.62 -11.65 -35.94
C ASP A 127 15.60 -12.34 -36.90
N PRO A 128 16.77 -12.81 -36.44
CA PRO A 128 17.73 -13.48 -37.30
C PRO A 128 17.23 -14.79 -37.93
N ASP A 129 16.25 -15.46 -37.31
CA ASP A 129 15.65 -16.71 -37.77
C ASP A 129 14.35 -16.48 -38.57
N GLY A 130 13.91 -15.22 -38.65
CA GLY A 130 12.71 -14.82 -39.40
C GLY A 130 11.41 -15.10 -38.64
N ASP A 131 11.50 -15.32 -37.32
CA ASP A 131 10.34 -15.57 -36.48
C ASP A 131 9.42 -14.35 -36.37
N THR A 132 8.13 -14.61 -36.16
CA THR A 132 7.13 -13.55 -35.98
C THR A 132 7.30 -12.91 -34.60
N LEU A 133 7.40 -11.59 -34.57
CA LEU A 133 7.63 -10.83 -33.35
C LEU A 133 6.32 -10.34 -32.73
N THR A 134 6.27 -10.40 -31.40
CA THR A 134 5.19 -9.86 -30.56
C THR A 134 5.72 -8.72 -29.71
N TYR A 135 4.89 -7.70 -29.45
CA TYR A 135 5.28 -6.48 -28.74
C TYR A 135 4.40 -6.26 -27.51
N SER A 136 4.95 -5.60 -26.49
CA SER A 136 4.20 -5.15 -25.32
C SER A 136 4.75 -3.84 -24.79
N TRP A 137 3.92 -2.80 -24.80
CA TRP A 137 4.25 -1.48 -24.25
C TRP A 137 3.79 -1.33 -22.79
N THR A 138 4.63 -0.70 -21.97
CA THR A 138 4.38 -0.45 -20.54
C THR A 138 4.97 0.91 -20.14
N GLN A 139 4.59 1.43 -18.96
CA GLN A 139 5.11 2.68 -18.43
C GLN A 139 5.64 2.55 -17.00
N SER A 140 6.56 3.45 -16.63
CA SER A 140 7.01 3.70 -15.26
C SER A 140 7.12 5.20 -15.01
N PRO A 141 6.57 5.78 -13.94
CA PRO A 141 5.85 5.11 -12.87
C PRO A 141 4.53 4.48 -13.36
N PHE A 142 4.05 3.49 -12.60
CA PHE A 142 2.80 2.79 -12.93
C PHE A 142 1.55 3.68 -12.71
N SER A 143 1.61 4.57 -11.72
CA SER A 143 0.55 5.53 -11.41
C SER A 143 1.10 6.96 -11.39
N PRO A 144 0.38 7.96 -11.92
CA PRO A 144 -0.89 7.81 -12.64
C PRO A 144 -0.72 7.10 -14.00
N LEU A 145 -1.73 6.34 -14.43
CA LEU A 145 -1.64 5.43 -15.58
C LEU A 145 -2.08 6.13 -16.87
N GLY A 146 -1.17 6.26 -17.85
CA GLY A 146 -1.51 6.65 -19.21
C GLY A 146 -2.09 5.49 -20.01
N THR A 147 -2.61 5.77 -21.20
CA THR A 147 -3.24 4.74 -22.04
C THR A 147 -2.44 4.49 -23.32
N PHE A 148 -2.29 3.22 -23.68
CA PHE A 148 -1.64 2.80 -24.93
C PHE A 148 -2.69 2.33 -25.93
N ALA A 149 -2.80 2.99 -27.07
CA ALA A 149 -3.46 2.45 -28.26
C ALA A 149 -2.45 1.68 -29.11
N GLU A 150 -2.86 0.54 -29.65
CA GLU A 150 -1.98 -0.39 -30.41
C GLU A 150 -0.75 -0.86 -29.60
N GLY A 151 -0.89 -0.99 -28.27
CA GLY A 151 0.19 -1.37 -27.35
C GLY A 151 0.80 -2.77 -27.53
N SER A 152 0.38 -3.52 -28.55
CA SER A 152 0.93 -4.83 -28.93
C SER A 152 1.59 -4.84 -30.32
N SER A 153 1.84 -3.66 -30.90
CA SER A 153 2.50 -3.49 -32.21
C SER A 153 3.88 -2.82 -32.09
N SER A 154 4.64 -2.82 -33.18
CA SER A 154 5.92 -2.10 -33.31
C SER A 154 5.76 -0.58 -33.27
N THR A 155 4.52 -0.10 -33.47
CA THR A 155 4.10 1.28 -33.25
C THR A 155 2.97 1.30 -32.21
N ALA A 156 2.97 2.34 -31.36
CA ALA A 156 1.90 2.56 -30.39
C ALA A 156 1.64 4.06 -30.24
N SER A 157 0.46 4.44 -29.73
CA SER A 157 0.19 5.81 -29.29
C SER A 157 -0.02 5.79 -27.78
N TRP A 158 0.76 6.59 -27.05
CA TRP A 158 0.61 6.74 -25.62
C TRP A 158 -0.02 8.09 -25.30
N THR A 159 -1.19 8.07 -24.66
CA THR A 159 -1.86 9.27 -24.14
C THR A 159 -1.46 9.46 -22.67
N ALA A 160 -0.90 10.63 -22.37
CA ALA A 160 -0.41 10.94 -21.05
C ALA A 160 -1.54 11.07 -20.02
N PRO A 161 -1.33 10.58 -18.79
CA PRO A 161 -2.26 10.79 -17.69
C PRO A 161 -2.25 12.26 -17.24
N PHE A 162 -3.24 12.62 -16.42
CA PHE A 162 -3.20 13.83 -15.61
C PHE A 162 -2.18 13.69 -14.48
N VAL A 163 -1.47 14.78 -14.15
CA VAL A 163 -0.39 14.77 -13.17
C VAL A 163 -0.44 16.02 -12.28
N SER A 164 -0.32 15.82 -10.97
CA SER A 164 -0.27 16.94 -10.00
C SER A 164 0.95 17.88 -10.16
N ARG A 165 1.96 17.48 -10.93
CA ARG A 165 3.19 18.23 -11.23
C ARG A 165 3.88 17.61 -12.45
N ASP A 166 4.79 18.37 -13.06
CA ASP A 166 5.61 17.85 -14.16
C ASP A 166 6.28 16.52 -13.77
N THR A 167 6.02 15.48 -14.55
CA THR A 167 6.43 14.11 -14.22
C THR A 167 7.01 13.42 -15.45
N THR A 168 8.19 12.82 -15.32
CA THR A 168 8.82 12.04 -16.40
C THR A 168 8.40 10.58 -16.34
N PHE A 169 7.83 10.08 -17.43
CA PHE A 169 7.51 8.67 -17.63
C PHE A 169 8.55 8.00 -18.52
N VAL A 170 8.94 6.78 -18.15
CA VAL A 170 9.74 5.87 -18.95
C VAL A 170 8.79 4.88 -19.61
N LEU A 171 8.67 4.96 -20.93
CA LEU A 171 7.85 4.08 -21.75
C LEU A 171 8.73 2.95 -22.28
N LYS A 172 8.37 1.71 -21.97
CA LYS A 172 9.15 0.51 -22.25
C LYS A 172 8.41 -0.39 -23.22
N VAL A 173 9.12 -0.87 -24.24
CA VAL A 173 8.66 -1.94 -25.14
C VAL A 173 9.44 -3.23 -24.87
N ALA A 174 8.73 -4.35 -24.75
CA ALA A 174 9.30 -5.69 -24.78
C ALA A 174 8.92 -6.38 -26.09
N VAL A 175 9.86 -7.11 -26.70
CA VAL A 175 9.69 -7.82 -27.96
C VAL A 175 10.10 -9.28 -27.78
N SER A 176 9.28 -10.22 -28.25
CA SER A 176 9.57 -11.66 -28.19
C SER A 176 9.26 -12.37 -29.50
N ASP A 177 10.06 -13.38 -29.82
CA ASP A 177 9.92 -14.27 -30.98
C ASP A 177 8.96 -15.46 -30.76
N GLY A 178 8.45 -15.65 -29.54
CA GLY A 178 7.61 -16.81 -29.18
C GLY A 178 8.33 -18.16 -29.19
N LYS A 179 9.65 -18.18 -29.42
CA LYS A 179 10.55 -19.34 -29.42
C LYS A 179 11.54 -19.33 -28.25
N GLY A 180 11.43 -18.34 -27.38
CA GLY A 180 12.20 -18.21 -26.14
C GLY A 180 13.20 -17.06 -26.15
N GLY A 181 13.35 -16.35 -27.28
CA GLY A 181 14.11 -15.11 -27.36
C GLY A 181 13.25 -13.89 -27.05
N SER A 182 13.89 -12.90 -26.41
CA SER A 182 13.27 -11.60 -26.13
C SER A 182 14.30 -10.49 -26.01
N THR A 183 13.84 -9.26 -26.23
CA THR A 183 14.62 -8.02 -26.06
C THR A 183 13.71 -6.89 -25.58
N GLN A 184 14.29 -5.78 -25.12
CA GLN A 184 13.53 -4.63 -24.61
C GLN A 184 14.23 -3.30 -24.88
N GLY A 185 13.45 -2.23 -24.95
CA GLY A 185 13.94 -0.86 -25.11
C GLY A 185 13.06 0.15 -24.38
N THR A 186 13.56 1.36 -24.20
CA THR A 186 12.86 2.42 -23.46
C THR A 186 13.03 3.80 -24.08
N VAL A 187 12.06 4.67 -23.85
CA VAL A 187 12.14 6.11 -24.14
C VAL A 187 11.51 6.90 -22.99
N SER A 188 12.04 8.09 -22.69
CA SER A 188 11.50 8.96 -21.63
C SER A 188 10.68 10.10 -22.23
N VAL A 189 9.53 10.38 -21.63
CA VAL A 189 8.63 11.49 -21.99
C VAL A 189 8.25 12.25 -20.73
N THR A 190 8.48 13.57 -20.70
CA THR A 190 8.03 14.43 -19.62
C THR A 190 6.60 14.91 -19.88
N VAL A 191 5.71 14.66 -18.94
CA VAL A 191 4.35 15.18 -18.94
C VAL A 191 4.34 16.46 -18.12
N VAL A 192 3.96 17.56 -18.75
CA VAL A 192 3.80 18.88 -18.12
C VAL A 192 2.39 18.97 -17.54
N ASN A 193 2.29 19.33 -16.25
CA ASN A 193 1.01 19.57 -15.60
C ASN A 193 0.37 20.85 -16.18
N VAL A 194 -0.91 20.79 -16.55
CA VAL A 194 -1.67 21.94 -17.04
C VAL A 194 -2.83 22.24 -16.06
N PRO A 195 -2.70 23.25 -15.19
CA PRO A 195 -3.71 23.55 -14.14
C PRO A 195 -5.15 23.79 -14.63
N ALA A 196 -5.34 24.09 -15.91
CA ALA A 196 -6.66 24.26 -16.51
C ALA A 196 -7.40 22.92 -16.73
N LEU A 197 -6.69 21.80 -16.85
CA LEU A 197 -7.26 20.46 -17.05
C LEU A 197 -7.53 19.71 -15.75
N ASN A 198 -6.75 19.96 -14.69
CA ASN A 198 -7.00 19.43 -13.34
C ASN A 198 -8.41 19.79 -12.84
N GLN A 199 -9.13 18.78 -12.37
CA GLN A 199 -10.43 18.90 -11.73
C GLN A 199 -10.24 19.12 -10.23
N ALA A 200 -11.04 19.98 -9.61
CA ALA A 200 -10.94 20.17 -8.15
C ALA A 200 -11.47 18.92 -7.42
N PRO A 201 -10.99 18.63 -6.20
CA PRO A 201 -11.45 17.49 -5.44
C PRO A 201 -12.94 17.59 -5.12
N ILE A 202 -13.67 16.49 -5.24
CA ILE A 202 -15.07 16.40 -4.84
C ILE A 202 -15.12 16.11 -3.35
N VAL A 203 -15.43 17.14 -2.56
CA VAL A 203 -15.58 17.06 -1.10
C VAL A 203 -17.05 17.00 -0.72
N ASP A 204 -17.40 16.08 0.19
CA ASP A 204 -18.75 15.95 0.75
C ASP A 204 -19.29 17.31 1.22
N ALA A 205 -20.61 17.48 1.14
CA ALA A 205 -21.24 18.78 1.39
C ALA A 205 -21.15 19.22 2.86
N ALA A 206 -21.07 18.26 3.80
CA ALA A 206 -21.09 18.54 5.22
C ALA A 206 -19.93 17.83 5.93
N ILE A 207 -19.37 18.49 6.94
CA ILE A 207 -18.47 17.88 7.90
C ILE A 207 -19.30 17.07 8.89
N GLY A 208 -18.92 15.82 9.10
CA GLY A 208 -19.51 14.97 10.11
C GLY A 208 -19.01 15.33 11.51
N VAL A 209 -19.94 15.73 12.38
CA VAL A 209 -19.69 16.12 13.77
C VAL A 209 -20.85 15.67 14.67
N ASP A 210 -20.57 15.42 15.94
CA ASP A 210 -21.60 15.28 16.99
C ASP A 210 -21.38 16.34 18.07
N THR A 211 -22.22 17.37 18.06
CA THR A 211 -22.13 18.51 18.99
C THR A 211 -22.96 18.32 20.26
N GLN A 212 -23.58 17.16 20.47
CA GLN A 212 -24.42 16.95 21.64
C GLN A 212 -23.62 17.07 22.95
N GLY A 213 -24.05 18.02 23.80
CA GLY A 213 -23.40 18.29 25.07
C GLY A 213 -21.93 18.69 24.93
N LEU A 214 -21.58 19.43 23.86
CA LEU A 214 -20.24 19.97 23.67
C LEU A 214 -20.00 21.12 24.65
N VAL A 215 -18.99 20.97 25.51
CA VAL A 215 -18.55 21.99 26.47
C VAL A 215 -17.05 22.20 26.37
N ALA A 216 -16.58 23.30 26.98
CA ALA A 216 -15.17 23.66 26.92
C ALA A 216 -14.25 22.50 27.35
N GLY A 217 -13.22 22.19 26.56
CA GLY A 217 -12.28 21.11 26.85
C GLY A 217 -12.74 19.70 26.45
N LYS A 218 -14.02 19.48 26.10
CA LYS A 218 -14.48 18.19 25.56
C LYS A 218 -14.01 18.03 24.11
N SER A 219 -13.45 16.87 23.77
CA SER A 219 -13.04 16.56 22.39
C SER A 219 -14.26 16.37 21.47
N LEU A 220 -14.22 17.02 20.32
CA LEU A 220 -15.18 16.90 19.23
C LEU A 220 -14.52 16.17 18.05
N PRO A 221 -14.88 14.91 17.76
CA PRO A 221 -14.40 14.23 16.56
C PRO A 221 -15.03 14.84 15.29
N LEU A 222 -14.20 14.98 14.25
CA LEU A 222 -14.56 15.56 12.96
C LEU A 222 -14.19 14.57 11.86
N TYR A 223 -15.06 14.41 10.86
CA TYR A 223 -14.76 13.63 9.67
C TYR A 223 -15.29 14.29 8.39
N ILE A 224 -14.56 14.14 7.29
CA ILE A 224 -15.00 14.55 5.95
C ILE A 224 -14.56 13.49 4.93
N SER A 225 -15.40 13.18 3.94
CA SER A 225 -14.99 12.37 2.80
C SER A 225 -14.71 13.25 1.59
N ALA A 226 -13.72 12.86 0.80
CA ALA A 226 -13.40 13.50 -0.46
C ALA A 226 -12.83 12.48 -1.44
N ARG A 227 -12.98 12.76 -2.73
CA ARG A 227 -12.35 11.99 -3.82
C ARG A 227 -11.86 12.93 -4.90
N ASP A 228 -10.86 12.49 -5.63
CA ASP A 228 -10.36 13.17 -6.82
C ASP A 228 -10.66 12.33 -8.06
N LEU A 229 -11.10 12.97 -9.15
CA LEU A 229 -11.45 12.27 -10.40
C LEU A 229 -10.24 12.01 -11.29
N ASP A 230 -9.16 12.76 -11.12
CA ASP A 230 -7.90 12.61 -11.83
C ASP A 230 -6.97 11.62 -11.12
N GLY A 231 -7.31 11.24 -9.87
CA GLY A 231 -6.59 10.26 -9.06
C GLY A 231 -5.48 10.87 -8.22
N ASP A 232 -5.48 12.20 -8.07
CA ASP A 232 -4.46 12.92 -7.33
C ASP A 232 -4.56 12.68 -5.82
N PRO A 233 -3.42 12.62 -5.11
CA PRO A 233 -3.40 12.42 -3.67
C PRO A 233 -3.94 13.66 -2.94
N LEU A 234 -4.92 13.45 -2.05
CA LEU A 234 -5.55 14.53 -1.30
C LEU A 234 -4.80 14.89 -0.02
N THR A 235 -4.70 16.19 0.23
CA THR A 235 -4.21 16.78 1.48
C THR A 235 -5.33 17.51 2.21
N TYR A 236 -5.25 17.56 3.55
CA TYR A 236 -6.28 18.15 4.41
C TYR A 236 -5.65 19.23 5.30
N SER A 237 -6.40 20.28 5.61
CA SER A 237 -6.02 21.32 6.57
C SER A 237 -7.23 21.77 7.38
N TRP A 238 -7.26 21.38 8.65
CA TRP A 238 -8.29 21.79 9.60
C TRP A 238 -7.91 23.11 10.29
N THR A 239 -8.83 24.07 10.25
CA THR A 239 -8.70 25.38 10.89
C THR A 239 -9.99 25.77 11.59
N THR A 240 -9.93 26.85 12.36
CA THR A 240 -11.05 27.36 13.17
C THR A 240 -11.16 28.87 12.98
N GLU A 241 -12.38 29.39 13.10
CA GLU A 241 -12.67 30.82 13.23
C GLU A 241 -13.34 31.05 14.59
N PRO A 242 -12.81 31.94 15.46
CA PRO A 242 -11.62 32.77 15.27
C PRO A 242 -10.32 31.98 15.11
N SER A 243 -9.40 32.47 14.28
CA SER A 243 -8.11 31.81 14.04
C SER A 243 -7.36 31.53 15.35
N GLY A 244 -6.88 30.29 15.49
CA GLY A 244 -6.16 29.83 16.69
C GLY A 244 -7.05 29.47 17.89
N ALA A 245 -8.38 29.57 17.77
CA ALA A 245 -9.29 29.17 18.84
C ALA A 245 -9.39 27.64 19.02
N GLY A 246 -8.97 27.16 20.20
CA GLY A 246 -8.92 25.74 20.50
C GLY A 246 -7.71 25.06 19.88
N SER A 247 -7.75 23.73 19.78
CA SER A 247 -6.65 22.94 19.24
C SER A 247 -7.14 21.69 18.53
N PHE A 248 -6.45 21.33 17.44
CA PHE A 248 -6.73 20.14 16.66
C PHE A 248 -5.73 19.03 16.95
N THR A 249 -6.19 17.78 16.98
CA THR A 249 -5.34 16.60 16.83
C THR A 249 -5.49 16.08 15.40
N ARG A 250 -4.37 15.66 14.79
CA ARG A 250 -4.30 15.20 13.39
C ARG A 250 -4.94 16.19 12.37
N PRO A 251 -4.59 17.50 12.39
CA PRO A 251 -5.22 18.52 11.54
C PRO A 251 -4.96 18.35 10.02
N ASN A 252 -4.17 17.36 9.62
CA ASN A 252 -3.81 17.11 8.23
C ASN A 252 -4.39 15.79 7.70
N GLN A 253 -5.43 15.25 8.33
CA GLN A 253 -6.11 14.01 7.93
C GLN A 253 -7.60 14.25 7.67
N ALA A 254 -8.25 13.32 6.96
CA ALA A 254 -9.70 13.34 6.72
C ALA A 254 -10.52 13.27 8.04
N SER A 255 -9.95 12.65 9.07
CA SER A 255 -10.47 12.64 10.44
C SER A 255 -9.56 13.43 11.37
N ALA A 256 -10.12 14.35 12.14
CA ALA A 256 -9.42 15.13 13.16
C ALA A 256 -10.26 15.18 14.43
N GLU A 257 -9.68 15.63 15.54
CA GLU A 257 -10.45 16.02 16.72
C GLU A 257 -10.15 17.46 17.05
N TRP A 258 -11.15 18.19 17.53
CA TRP A 258 -11.01 19.56 17.98
C TRP A 258 -11.45 19.70 19.43
N ARG A 259 -10.75 20.52 20.21
CA ARG A 259 -11.16 20.92 21.56
C ARG A 259 -11.05 22.44 21.69
N SER A 260 -12.02 23.08 22.32
CA SER A 260 -11.92 24.51 22.62
C SER A 260 -10.91 24.79 23.74
N GLY A 261 -10.55 26.05 23.91
CA GLY A 261 -9.90 26.54 25.12
C GLY A 261 -10.89 26.77 26.26
N GLU A 262 -10.41 27.44 27.32
CA GLU A 262 -11.22 27.85 28.47
C GLU A 262 -12.31 28.87 28.10
N LEU A 263 -13.49 28.74 28.70
CA LEU A 263 -14.63 29.61 28.45
C LEU A 263 -15.28 30.10 29.75
N ASP A 264 -15.62 31.40 29.80
CA ASP A 264 -16.43 32.03 30.86
C ASP A 264 -17.94 32.03 30.52
N ARG A 265 -18.28 31.86 29.24
CA ARG A 265 -19.64 31.87 28.69
C ARG A 265 -19.69 31.00 27.43
N PRO A 266 -20.89 30.57 26.98
CA PRO A 266 -21.02 29.85 25.72
C PRO A 266 -20.45 30.63 24.53
N ALA A 267 -19.79 29.93 23.61
CA ALA A 267 -19.15 30.53 22.44
C ALA A 267 -19.42 29.69 21.17
N SER A 268 -19.47 30.37 20.02
CA SER A 268 -19.63 29.72 18.72
C SER A 268 -18.32 29.76 17.93
N TYR A 269 -18.02 28.67 17.23
CA TYR A 269 -16.83 28.53 16.37
C TYR A 269 -17.24 28.04 14.99
N THR A 270 -16.53 28.46 13.96
CA THR A 270 -16.63 27.86 12.63
C THR A 270 -15.40 26.99 12.39
N LEU A 271 -15.59 25.68 12.39
CA LEU A 271 -14.54 24.73 12.03
C LEU A 271 -14.51 24.59 10.50
N LYS A 272 -13.34 24.70 9.90
CA LYS A 272 -13.14 24.65 8.45
C LYS A 272 -12.17 23.52 8.10
N VAL A 273 -12.44 22.81 7.02
CA VAL A 273 -11.49 21.88 6.40
C VAL A 273 -11.28 22.27 4.95
N THR A 274 -10.03 22.48 4.56
CA THR A 274 -9.62 22.64 3.16
C THR A 274 -9.02 21.33 2.68
N VAL A 275 -9.58 20.79 1.60
CA VAL A 275 -9.08 19.61 0.91
C VAL A 275 -8.45 20.05 -0.40
N SER A 276 -7.22 19.63 -0.67
CA SER A 276 -6.44 20.05 -1.84
C SER A 276 -5.78 18.86 -2.52
N ASP A 277 -5.82 18.85 -3.86
CA ASP A 277 -5.09 17.90 -4.73
C ASP A 277 -3.66 18.39 -5.06
N GLY A 278 -3.29 19.59 -4.58
CA GLY A 278 -2.00 20.25 -4.85
C GLY A 278 -2.04 21.31 -5.95
N ALA A 279 -3.08 21.34 -6.78
CA ALA A 279 -3.32 22.35 -7.81
C ALA A 279 -4.58 23.18 -7.53
N ARG A 280 -5.66 22.54 -7.07
CA ARG A 280 -6.94 23.13 -6.69
C ARG A 280 -7.37 22.64 -5.31
N SER A 281 -8.31 23.37 -4.71
CA SER A 281 -8.78 23.07 -3.36
C SER A 281 -10.23 23.44 -3.17
N GLU A 282 -10.91 22.67 -2.34
CA GLU A 282 -12.28 22.89 -1.90
C GLU A 282 -12.31 23.04 -0.37
N THR A 283 -13.16 23.93 0.13
CA THR A 283 -13.29 24.15 1.58
C THR A 283 -14.72 23.87 2.04
N ARG A 284 -14.83 23.22 3.20
CA ARG A 284 -16.09 23.01 3.93
C ARG A 284 -16.01 23.64 5.30
N SER A 285 -17.16 23.96 5.86
CA SER A 285 -17.26 24.62 7.16
C SER A 285 -18.47 24.12 7.92
N VAL A 286 -18.35 24.08 9.25
CA VAL A 286 -19.44 23.75 10.17
C VAL A 286 -19.38 24.68 11.37
N ASN A 287 -20.53 25.19 11.78
CA ASN A 287 -20.64 25.99 13.00
C ASN A 287 -20.92 25.06 14.19
N VAL A 288 -20.20 25.26 15.27
CA VAL A 288 -20.37 24.52 16.53
C VAL A 288 -20.57 25.49 17.67
N GLU A 289 -21.51 25.19 18.56
CA GLU A 289 -21.72 25.92 19.80
C GLU A 289 -21.10 25.12 20.95
N VAL A 290 -20.27 25.79 21.74
CA VAL A 290 -19.59 25.21 22.89
C VAL A 290 -20.14 25.86 24.15
N GLY A 291 -20.73 25.05 25.02
CA GLY A 291 -21.23 25.49 26.31
C GLY A 291 -20.12 25.61 27.35
N VAL A 292 -20.49 26.20 28.49
CA VAL A 292 -19.71 26.08 29.73
C VAL A 292 -20.05 24.75 30.41
N PRO A 293 -19.07 24.06 31.01
CA PRO A 293 -19.32 22.84 31.79
C PRO A 293 -20.33 23.07 32.94
N LEU A 294 -21.30 22.16 33.06
CA LEU A 294 -22.24 22.09 34.18
C LEU A 294 -21.65 21.23 35.30
N TYR A 295 -21.90 21.60 36.56
CA TYR A 295 -21.25 20.91 37.67
C TYR A 295 -21.58 19.41 37.70
N ALA A 296 -22.87 19.08 37.79
CA ALA A 296 -23.30 17.68 37.95
C ALA A 296 -22.99 16.81 36.72
N ARG A 297 -23.06 17.39 35.51
CA ARG A 297 -22.87 16.63 34.26
C ARG A 297 -21.41 16.46 33.87
N ASP A 298 -20.60 17.52 34.00
CA ASP A 298 -19.27 17.57 33.38
C ASP A 298 -18.15 17.60 34.41
N ILE A 299 -18.37 18.16 35.60
CA ILE A 299 -17.32 18.39 36.60
C ILE A 299 -17.30 17.33 37.70
N GLU A 300 -18.47 17.01 38.28
CA GLU A 300 -18.59 15.99 39.32
C GLU A 300 -18.07 14.60 38.89
N PRO A 301 -18.32 14.12 37.65
CA PRO A 301 -17.78 12.83 37.21
C PRO A 301 -16.25 12.76 37.23
N ILE A 302 -15.56 13.87 36.97
CA ILE A 302 -14.09 13.94 37.04
C ILE A 302 -13.64 13.67 38.47
N TRP A 303 -14.31 14.27 39.46
CA TRP A 303 -14.01 14.06 40.88
C TRP A 303 -14.32 12.65 41.34
N SER A 304 -15.48 12.13 40.93
CA SER A 304 -15.89 10.76 41.23
C SER A 304 -14.87 9.76 40.72
N ALA A 305 -14.35 9.96 39.51
CA ALA A 305 -13.36 9.06 38.91
C ALA A 305 -11.96 9.18 39.53
N GLN A 306 -11.47 10.42 39.75
CA GLN A 306 -10.04 10.64 40.01
C GLN A 306 -9.69 11.01 41.46
N CYS A 307 -10.65 11.52 42.24
CA CYS A 307 -10.36 12.16 43.52
C CYS A 307 -11.15 11.57 44.71
N SER A 308 -12.34 11.03 44.48
CA SER A 308 -13.28 10.58 45.53
C SER A 308 -12.72 9.45 46.41
N ASN A 309 -11.87 8.58 45.86
CA ASN A 309 -11.24 7.47 46.60
C ASN A 309 -10.42 7.96 47.80
N CYS A 310 -9.74 9.10 47.67
CA CYS A 310 -8.94 9.71 48.75
C CYS A 310 -9.68 10.83 49.48
N HIS A 311 -10.61 11.52 48.80
CA HIS A 311 -11.41 12.62 49.32
C HIS A 311 -12.87 12.19 49.53
N ASN A 312 -13.10 11.34 50.52
CA ASN A 312 -14.42 10.85 50.93
C ASN A 312 -14.83 11.42 52.29
N GLU A 313 -15.93 10.93 52.88
CA GLU A 313 -16.40 11.33 54.21
C GLU A 313 -15.37 11.17 55.34
N TYR A 314 -14.35 10.33 55.16
CA TYR A 314 -13.24 10.11 56.08
C TYR A 314 -11.90 10.69 55.56
N GLY A 315 -11.91 11.38 54.43
CA GLY A 315 -10.74 11.88 53.72
C GLY A 315 -10.03 13.03 54.43
N ALA A 316 -8.73 13.18 54.17
CA ALA A 316 -7.87 14.18 54.81
C ALA A 316 -8.32 15.63 54.55
N GLU A 317 -8.14 16.50 55.54
CA GLU A 317 -8.29 17.97 55.46
C GLU A 317 -9.71 18.50 55.17
N GLY A 318 -10.75 17.69 55.45
CA GLY A 318 -12.16 18.13 55.43
C GLY A 318 -12.70 18.43 54.03
N LEU A 319 -12.19 17.74 53.00
CA LEU A 319 -12.68 17.79 51.62
C LEU A 319 -13.38 16.46 51.28
N ASN A 320 -14.68 16.51 51.03
CA ASN A 320 -15.47 15.38 50.56
C ASN A 320 -15.91 15.60 49.11
N LEU A 321 -15.40 14.78 48.20
CA LEU A 321 -15.70 14.79 46.76
C LEU A 321 -16.64 13.65 46.35
N GLN A 322 -17.34 13.02 47.29
CA GLN A 322 -18.43 12.10 46.99
C GLN A 322 -19.63 12.84 46.40
N GLU A 323 -20.38 12.12 45.57
CA GLU A 323 -21.58 12.60 44.89
C GLU A 323 -22.53 13.34 45.83
N GLY A 324 -22.97 14.53 45.44
CA GLY A 324 -23.89 15.37 46.22
C GLY A 324 -23.29 16.06 47.46
N LYS A 325 -22.00 15.86 47.75
CA LYS A 325 -21.23 16.59 48.79
C LYS A 325 -20.07 17.41 48.23
N SER A 326 -19.66 17.07 47.01
CA SER A 326 -18.52 17.57 46.26
C SER A 326 -18.55 19.09 46.06
N HIS A 327 -19.67 19.65 45.58
CA HIS A 327 -19.79 21.10 45.29
C HIS A 327 -19.58 21.95 46.55
N ALA A 328 -20.41 21.71 47.57
CA ALA A 328 -20.36 22.45 48.83
C ALA A 328 -18.98 22.33 49.50
N SER A 329 -18.34 21.17 49.40
CA SER A 329 -16.98 20.96 49.93
C SER A 329 -15.93 21.74 49.14
N LEU A 330 -16.06 21.88 47.82
CA LEU A 330 -15.16 22.70 46.99
C LEU A 330 -15.35 24.20 47.18
N MET A 331 -16.56 24.64 47.54
CA MET A 331 -16.85 26.05 47.83
C MET A 331 -16.43 26.47 49.25
N ALA A 332 -16.18 25.52 50.15
CA ALA A 332 -15.68 25.79 51.48
C ALA A 332 -14.19 26.21 51.46
N SER A 333 -13.79 27.03 52.44
CA SER A 333 -12.38 27.36 52.66
C SER A 333 -11.59 26.11 53.05
N GLY A 334 -10.43 25.93 52.44
CA GLY A 334 -9.50 24.84 52.76
C GLY A 334 -8.38 25.31 53.68
N VAL A 335 -7.85 24.39 54.48
CA VAL A 335 -6.59 24.59 55.19
C VAL A 335 -5.50 23.90 54.38
N GLY A 336 -4.79 24.66 53.54
CA GLY A 336 -3.63 24.16 52.79
C GLY A 336 -2.33 24.71 53.38
N GLN A 337 -1.24 23.94 53.26
CA GLN A 337 0.13 24.35 53.65
C GLN A 337 0.65 25.62 52.92
N CYS A 338 -0.12 26.16 51.97
CA CYS A 338 0.35 27.12 50.97
C CYS A 338 -0.22 28.54 51.16
N ALA A 339 -1.38 28.65 51.79
CA ALA A 339 -2.04 29.85 52.31
C ALA A 339 -3.46 29.42 52.71
N ALA A 340 -4.04 30.04 53.74
CA ALA A 340 -5.47 29.89 54.00
C ALA A 340 -6.25 30.62 52.89
N GLY A 341 -7.17 29.93 52.22
CA GLY A 341 -7.94 30.50 51.13
C GLY A 341 -9.07 29.58 50.63
N PRO A 342 -9.97 30.09 49.76
CA PRO A 342 -11.00 29.28 49.13
C PRO A 342 -10.39 28.14 48.30
N ARG A 343 -10.96 26.94 48.37
CA ARG A 343 -10.55 25.82 47.49
C ARG A 343 -10.84 26.15 46.03
N VAL A 344 -12.00 26.76 45.79
CA VAL A 344 -12.40 27.38 44.51
C VAL A 344 -12.68 28.86 44.75
N THR A 345 -12.11 29.71 43.91
CA THR A 345 -12.39 31.14 43.85
C THR A 345 -13.20 31.40 42.57
N PRO A 346 -14.54 31.56 42.66
CA PRO A 346 -15.39 31.80 41.49
C PRO A 346 -14.89 32.93 40.60
N GLY A 347 -14.85 32.69 39.29
CA GLY A 347 -14.36 33.61 38.28
C GLY A 347 -12.83 33.69 38.16
N ARG A 348 -12.08 33.01 39.04
CA ARG A 348 -10.61 33.14 39.12
C ARG A 348 -9.94 31.75 39.27
N PRO A 349 -9.79 30.99 38.18
CA PRO A 349 -9.17 29.67 38.22
C PRO A 349 -7.72 29.73 38.72
N ASP A 350 -6.95 30.75 38.34
CA ASP A 350 -5.54 30.87 38.75
C ASP A 350 -5.37 31.25 40.24
N GLU A 351 -6.42 31.80 40.87
CA GLU A 351 -6.47 32.07 42.31
C GLU A 351 -7.13 30.92 43.10
N SER A 352 -7.51 29.82 42.45
CA SER A 352 -8.16 28.68 43.09
C SER A 352 -7.12 27.66 43.54
N LEU A 353 -7.13 27.32 44.84
CA LEU A 353 -6.22 26.30 45.39
C LEU A 353 -6.38 24.94 44.69
N LEU A 354 -7.60 24.59 44.28
CA LEU A 354 -7.89 23.39 43.51
C LEU A 354 -7.02 23.31 42.25
N VAL A 355 -7.02 24.37 41.45
CA VAL A 355 -6.30 24.45 40.18
C VAL A 355 -4.79 24.39 40.41
N SER A 356 -4.27 25.14 41.39
CA SER A 356 -2.86 25.06 41.78
C SER A 356 -2.43 23.64 42.16
N ARG A 357 -3.28 22.88 42.87
CA ARG A 357 -2.98 21.51 43.29
C ARG A 357 -3.02 20.49 42.16
N ILE A 358 -3.95 20.62 41.21
CA ILE A 358 -4.06 19.67 40.09
C ILE A 358 -3.08 20.00 38.95
N SER A 359 -2.75 21.27 38.74
CA SER A 359 -1.72 21.68 37.77
C SER A 359 -0.29 21.48 38.29
N GLY A 360 -0.05 21.62 39.60
CA GLY A 360 1.27 21.40 40.22
C GLY A 360 2.16 22.65 40.35
N ASP A 361 1.58 23.85 40.18
CA ASP A 361 2.35 25.05 39.84
C ASP A 361 2.94 25.86 41.00
N SER A 362 2.65 25.58 42.27
CA SER A 362 3.10 26.52 43.31
C SER A 362 3.28 26.04 44.73
N CYS A 363 2.50 25.07 45.26
CA CYS A 363 2.76 24.54 46.60
C CYS A 363 1.97 23.28 46.96
N GLY A 364 2.63 22.38 47.73
CA GLY A 364 2.10 21.10 48.18
C GLY A 364 2.31 19.97 47.16
N ARG A 365 1.91 18.74 47.52
CA ARG A 365 1.94 17.61 46.58
C ARG A 365 0.86 17.80 45.50
N ARG A 366 1.25 17.56 44.23
CA ARG A 366 0.35 17.57 43.07
C ARG A 366 -0.70 16.48 43.21
N MET A 367 -1.95 16.82 42.88
CA MET A 367 -3.10 15.93 42.89
C MET A 367 -3.47 15.53 41.45
N PRO A 368 -3.99 14.30 41.22
CA PRO A 368 -4.22 13.24 42.21
C PRO A 368 -2.92 12.59 42.71
N LEU A 369 -2.80 12.33 44.01
CA LEU A 369 -1.57 11.78 44.62
C LEU A 369 -1.11 10.44 44.03
N GLY A 370 -2.05 9.60 43.59
CA GLY A 370 -1.77 8.30 42.97
C GLY A 370 -1.44 8.38 41.48
N ASN A 371 -1.71 9.52 40.83
CA ASN A 371 -1.47 9.74 39.41
C ASN A 371 -1.24 11.25 39.13
N PRO A 372 -0.08 11.79 39.53
CA PRO A 372 0.16 13.24 39.52
C PRO A 372 0.13 13.87 38.11
N ASP A 373 0.35 13.08 37.05
CA ASP A 373 0.39 13.56 35.66
C ASP A 373 -0.96 13.39 34.93
N TYR A 374 -2.02 12.96 35.64
CA TYR A 374 -3.32 12.68 35.05
C TYR A 374 -3.85 13.84 34.18
N PHE A 375 -3.83 15.06 34.70
CA PHE A 375 -4.35 16.24 33.99
C PHE A 375 -3.44 16.72 32.86
N ASP A 376 -2.15 16.36 32.85
CA ASP A 376 -1.28 16.58 31.68
C ASP A 376 -1.64 15.66 30.52
N LEU A 377 -2.05 14.43 30.85
CA LEU A 377 -2.52 13.43 29.89
C LEU A 377 -3.98 13.66 29.47
N HIS A 378 -4.77 14.37 30.30
CA HIS A 378 -6.18 14.71 30.06
C HIS A 378 -6.41 16.23 30.14
N PRO A 379 -5.73 17.04 29.30
CA PRO A 379 -5.78 18.49 29.39
C PRO A 379 -7.19 19.06 29.18
N GLY A 380 -8.05 18.33 28.45
CA GLY A 380 -9.45 18.70 28.26
C GLY A 380 -10.27 18.72 29.56
N GLU A 381 -9.99 17.83 30.50
CA GLU A 381 -10.67 17.82 31.81
C GLU A 381 -10.22 18.99 32.68
N LEU A 382 -8.94 19.36 32.62
CA LEU A 382 -8.44 20.56 33.28
C LEU A 382 -9.09 21.83 32.68
N THR A 383 -9.23 21.90 31.36
CA THR A 383 -9.96 22.98 30.69
C THR A 383 -11.44 23.03 31.13
N GLN A 384 -12.10 21.88 31.31
CA GLN A 384 -13.47 21.82 31.83
C GLN A 384 -13.55 22.44 33.23
N ILE A 385 -12.70 21.99 34.15
CA ILE A 385 -12.66 22.48 35.54
C ILE A 385 -12.41 23.99 35.56
N ARG A 386 -11.41 24.46 34.81
CA ARG A 386 -11.06 25.89 34.76
C ARG A 386 -12.18 26.73 34.17
N SER A 387 -12.86 26.24 33.13
CA SER A 387 -14.02 26.91 32.53
C SER A 387 -15.21 27.01 33.47
N TRP A 388 -15.51 25.93 34.22
CA TRP A 388 -16.56 25.96 35.25
C TRP A 388 -16.24 27.01 36.34
N ILE A 389 -14.99 27.09 36.80
CA ILE A 389 -14.56 28.11 37.76
C ILE A 389 -14.68 29.51 37.15
N LEU A 390 -14.20 29.73 35.94
CA LEU A 390 -14.29 31.01 35.23
C LEU A 390 -15.73 31.51 35.09
N ALA A 391 -16.67 30.59 34.84
CA ALA A 391 -18.09 30.90 34.76
C ALA A 391 -18.79 31.05 36.12
N GLY A 392 -18.05 31.05 37.23
CA GLY A 392 -18.57 31.34 38.56
C GLY A 392 -18.82 30.12 39.45
N ALA A 393 -18.36 28.93 39.06
CA ALA A 393 -18.43 27.71 39.87
C ALA A 393 -19.86 27.35 40.35
N LEU A 394 -20.86 27.53 39.48
CA LEU A 394 -22.26 27.30 39.81
C LEU A 394 -22.56 25.81 40.03
N ASP A 395 -23.53 25.50 40.90
CA ASP A 395 -24.10 24.16 41.10
C ASP A 395 -25.37 24.05 40.25
N ASN A 396 -25.20 23.64 38.98
CA ASN A 396 -26.22 23.79 37.93
C ASN A 396 -26.47 22.52 37.10
#